data_AF-A0A699TG85-F1
#
_entry.id   AF-A0A699TG85-F1
#
_cell.length_a   1.000
_cell.length_b   1.000
_cell.length_c   1.000
_cell.angle_alpha   90.00
_cell.angle_beta   90.00
_cell.angle_gamma   90.00
#
_symmetry.space_group_name_H-M   'P 1'
#
loop_
_entity.id
_entity.type
_entity.pdbx_description
1 polymer ?
#
loop_
_entity_poly.entity_id
_entity_poly.type
_entity_poly.pdbx_seq_one_letter_code
_entity_poly.pdbx_strand_id
1 'polypeptide(L)'
;MELKDAAQKSRVNWAIEGDENLKFFHGVINKRRSQLAIRGIFVNGDWYTDPSMVKEAFLDHFTARFKQPSCGRLKLNMSFPNRLSSDQTVISGLISNTQSAFVAHRHILDGPFILNEVLAWCKRRRKQALVFKVDFAKAYDSVR
;
A
#
# COMPACT_ATOMS: atom_id res chain seq x y z
N MET A 1 -15.11 -15.86 25.70
CA MET A 1 -14.04 -14.87 25.42
C MET A 1 -14.21 -14.45 23.97
N GLU A 2 -14.69 -13.24 23.71
CA GLU A 2 -15.13 -12.82 22.38
C GLU A 2 -13.96 -12.74 21.39
N LEU A 3 -14.19 -13.16 20.14
CA LEU A 3 -13.20 -13.16 19.05
C LEU A 3 -12.54 -11.79 18.79
N LYS A 4 -13.22 -10.70 19.18
CA LYS A 4 -12.72 -9.32 19.08
C LYS A 4 -11.58 -9.04 20.07
N ASP A 5 -11.66 -9.57 21.29
CA ASP A 5 -10.62 -9.39 22.32
C ASP A 5 -9.32 -10.12 21.95
N ALA A 6 -9.42 -11.29 21.33
CA ALA A 6 -8.26 -12.04 20.87
C ALA A 6 -7.54 -11.35 19.70
N ALA A 7 -8.30 -10.76 18.77
CA ALA A 7 -7.74 -9.98 17.66
C ALA A 7 -7.05 -8.70 18.15
N GLN A 8 -7.58 -8.07 19.20
CA GLN A 8 -7.01 -6.85 19.77
C GLN A 8 -5.74 -7.15 20.57
N LYS A 9 -5.76 -8.19 21.42
CA LYS A 9 -4.58 -8.67 22.17
C LYS A 9 -3.44 -9.10 21.24
N SER A 10 -3.74 -9.81 20.15
CA SER A 10 -2.70 -10.18 19.17
C SER A 10 -2.09 -8.98 18.44
N ARG A 11 -2.83 -7.89 18.21
CA ARG A 11 -2.30 -6.64 17.64
C ARG A 11 -1.42 -5.86 18.62
N VAL A 12 -1.78 -5.88 19.91
CA VAL A 12 -0.98 -5.27 20.98
C VAL A 12 0.33 -6.03 21.15
N ASN A 13 0.27 -7.37 21.25
CA ASN A 13 1.47 -8.20 21.30
C ASN A 13 2.32 -8.03 20.04
N TRP A 14 1.71 -7.90 18.86
CA TRP A 14 2.42 -7.62 17.61
C TRP A 14 3.18 -6.29 17.61
N ALA A 15 2.67 -5.26 18.28
CA ALA A 15 3.36 -3.98 18.42
C ALA A 15 4.50 -4.01 19.45
N ILE A 16 4.40 -4.88 20.47
CA ILE A 16 5.38 -5.04 21.54
C ILE A 16 6.52 -5.98 21.11
N GLU A 17 6.19 -7.12 20.50
CA GLU A 17 7.11 -8.20 20.16
C GLU A 17 7.62 -8.13 18.70
N GLY A 18 7.09 -7.20 17.90
CA GLY A 18 7.32 -7.14 16.45
C GLY A 18 8.76 -6.86 16.00
N ASP A 19 9.66 -6.49 16.92
CA ASP A 19 11.08 -6.27 16.65
C ASP A 19 11.93 -7.53 16.88
N GLU A 20 11.43 -8.50 17.65
CA GLU A 20 12.10 -9.80 17.81
C GLU A 20 11.67 -10.72 16.67
N ASN A 21 12.62 -11.15 15.84
CA ASN A 21 12.40 -12.04 14.70
C ASN A 21 12.12 -13.50 15.16
N LEU A 22 11.06 -13.71 15.94
CA LEU A 22 10.67 -14.99 16.52
C LEU A 22 10.06 -15.94 15.47
N LYS A 23 10.26 -17.25 15.68
CA LYS A 23 9.70 -18.35 14.87
C LYS A 23 8.17 -18.27 14.70
N PHE A 24 7.48 -17.71 15.69
CA PHE A 24 6.04 -17.43 15.62
C PHE A 24 5.68 -16.53 14.43
N PHE A 25 6.43 -15.45 14.20
CA PHE A 25 6.18 -14.51 13.10
C PHE A 25 6.41 -15.14 11.74
N HIS A 26 7.46 -15.94 11.58
CA HIS A 26 7.67 -16.71 10.36
C HIS A 26 6.50 -17.67 10.09
N GLY A 27 5.98 -18.33 11.12
CA GLY A 27 4.79 -19.18 11.00
C GLY A 27 3.55 -18.40 10.52
N VAL A 28 3.26 -17.25 11.13
CA VAL A 28 2.14 -16.38 10.75
C VAL A 28 2.31 -15.83 9.33
N ILE A 29 3.50 -15.37 8.97
CA ILE A 29 3.81 -14.84 7.64
C ILE A 29 3.70 -15.95 6.59
N ASN A 30 4.25 -17.13 6.83
CA ASN A 30 4.20 -18.25 5.88
C ASN A 30 2.77 -18.74 5.68
N LYS A 31 1.98 -18.82 6.76
CA LYS A 31 0.53 -19.13 6.66
C LYS A 31 -0.19 -18.10 5.81
N ARG A 32 0.03 -16.80 6.04
CA ARG A 32 -0.56 -15.72 5.22
C ARG A 32 -0.09 -15.79 3.77
N ARG A 33 1.20 -15.98 3.52
CA ARG A 33 1.76 -16.14 2.16
C ARG A 33 1.10 -17.30 1.43
N SER A 34 0.94 -18.46 2.08
CA SER A 34 0.26 -19.61 1.48
C SER A 34 -1.22 -19.37 1.22
N GLN A 35 -1.91 -18.64 2.10
CA GLN A 35 -3.34 -18.31 1.94
C GLN A 35 -3.59 -17.27 0.86
N LEU A 36 -2.68 -16.32 0.69
CA LEU A 36 -2.78 -15.21 -0.27
C LEU A 36 -2.05 -15.51 -1.59
N ALA A 37 -1.43 -16.69 -1.72
CA ALA A 37 -0.74 -17.09 -2.95
C ALA A 37 -1.74 -17.20 -4.11
N ILE A 38 -1.48 -16.43 -5.16
CA ILE A 38 -2.24 -16.52 -6.41
C ILE A 38 -1.80 -17.80 -7.11
N ARG A 39 -2.66 -18.84 -7.05
CA ARG A 39 -2.39 -20.16 -7.64
C ARG A 39 -2.65 -20.22 -9.15
N GLY A 40 -3.40 -19.25 -9.66
CA GLY A 40 -3.79 -19.13 -11.04
C GLY A 40 -4.82 -18.03 -11.21
N ILE A 41 -5.10 -17.69 -12.46
CA ILE A 41 -6.10 -16.69 -12.82
C ILE A 41 -6.99 -17.23 -13.94
N PHE A 42 -8.23 -16.77 -13.95
CA PHE A 42 -9.19 -17.14 -14.99
C PHE A 42 -9.26 -16.01 -16.03
N VAL A 43 -8.94 -16.33 -17.28
CA VAL A 43 -8.88 -15.37 -18.39
C VAL A 43 -9.62 -15.96 -19.58
N ASN A 44 -10.64 -15.26 -20.07
CA ASN A 44 -11.41 -15.60 -21.28
C ASN A 44 -11.97 -17.03 -21.35
N GLY A 45 -12.27 -17.66 -20.20
CA GLY A 45 -12.80 -19.02 -20.14
C GLY A 45 -11.78 -20.09 -19.75
N ASP A 46 -10.50 -19.73 -19.71
CA ASP A 46 -9.40 -20.64 -19.41
C ASP A 46 -8.74 -20.33 -18.06
N TRP A 47 -8.32 -21.38 -17.36
CA TRP A 47 -7.61 -21.27 -16.08
C TRP A 47 -6.10 -21.34 -16.29
N TYR A 48 -5.40 -20.22 -16.07
CA TYR A 48 -3.96 -20.12 -16.22
C TYR A 48 -3.26 -20.40 -14.88
N THR A 49 -2.36 -21.37 -14.87
CA THR A 49 -1.47 -21.69 -13.74
C THR A 49 -0.01 -21.42 -14.05
N ASP A 50 0.36 -21.32 -15.33
CA ASP A 50 1.73 -21.04 -15.74
C ASP A 50 2.17 -19.63 -15.28
N PRO A 51 3.31 -19.49 -14.57
CA PRO A 51 3.75 -18.21 -14.04
C PRO A 51 3.97 -17.13 -15.12
N SER A 52 4.38 -17.50 -16.33
CA SER A 52 4.61 -16.55 -17.41
C SER A 52 3.28 -16.01 -17.93
N MET A 53 2.32 -16.90 -18.20
CA MET A 53 0.96 -16.54 -18.63
C MET A 53 0.24 -15.69 -17.58
N VAL A 54 0.37 -16.05 -16.30
CA VAL A 54 -0.20 -15.26 -15.19
C VAL A 54 0.38 -13.85 -15.19
N LYS A 55 1.72 -13.72 -15.26
CA LYS A 55 2.40 -12.41 -15.27
C LYS A 55 1.96 -11.55 -16.45
N GLU A 56 1.87 -12.12 -17.64
CA GLU A 56 1.47 -11.42 -18.86
C GLU A 56 0.03 -10.90 -18.76
N ALA A 57 -0.91 -11.75 -18.37
CA ALA A 57 -2.31 -11.32 -18.19
C ALA A 57 -2.47 -10.28 -17.08
N PHE A 58 -1.69 -10.35 -15.99
CA PHE A 58 -1.63 -9.28 -14.99
C PHE A 58 -1.10 -7.97 -15.58
N LEU A 59 0.00 -8.04 -16.33
CA LEU A 59 0.62 -6.89 -16.96
C LEU A 59 -0.35 -6.21 -17.92
N ASP A 60 -1.01 -6.96 -18.79
CA ASP A 60 -1.97 -6.43 -19.77
C ASP A 60 -3.17 -5.78 -19.09
N HIS A 61 -3.75 -6.47 -18.11
CA HIS A 61 -4.91 -5.99 -17.36
C HIS A 61 -4.67 -4.62 -16.72
N PHE A 62 -3.49 -4.45 -16.11
CA PHE A 62 -3.12 -3.21 -15.45
C PHE A 62 -2.61 -2.15 -16.43
N THR A 63 -1.84 -2.54 -17.44
CA THR A 63 -1.37 -1.64 -18.49
C THR A 63 -2.55 -0.95 -19.19
N ALA A 64 -3.60 -1.69 -19.54
CA ALA A 64 -4.82 -1.10 -20.12
C ALA A 64 -5.51 -0.08 -19.19
N ARG A 65 -5.54 -0.35 -17.87
CA ARG A 65 -6.14 0.53 -16.86
C ARG A 65 -5.31 1.77 -16.57
N PHE A 66 -3.98 1.65 -16.56
CA PHE A 66 -3.07 2.76 -16.26
C PHE A 66 -2.67 3.58 -17.48
N LYS A 67 -2.84 3.06 -18.71
CA LYS A 67 -2.68 3.82 -19.96
C LYS A 67 -3.82 4.79 -20.25
N GLN A 68 -4.96 4.69 -19.56
CA GLN A 68 -6.00 5.72 -19.69
C GLN A 68 -5.42 7.08 -19.27
N PRO A 69 -5.50 8.13 -20.13
CA PRO A 69 -5.07 9.45 -19.74
C PRO A 69 -5.86 9.85 -18.50
N SER A 70 -5.14 10.25 -17.46
CA SER A 70 -5.68 10.59 -16.15
C SER A 70 -6.70 11.73 -16.28
N CYS A 71 -7.95 11.41 -16.57
CA CYS A 71 -9.07 12.32 -16.45
C CYS A 71 -9.24 12.59 -14.96
N GLY A 72 -8.59 13.66 -14.48
CA GLY A 72 -8.60 14.10 -13.10
C GLY A 72 -7.80 13.18 -12.18
N ARG A 73 -6.47 13.37 -12.10
CA ARG A 73 -5.70 12.93 -10.92
C ARG A 73 -6.45 13.43 -9.69
N LEU A 74 -6.77 12.54 -8.73
CA LEU A 74 -7.46 12.90 -7.49
C LEU A 74 -6.73 14.08 -6.84
N LYS A 75 -7.30 15.27 -6.97
CA LYS A 75 -6.85 16.45 -6.24
C LYS A 75 -7.46 16.33 -4.87
N LEU A 76 -6.73 15.70 -3.96
CA LEU A 76 -7.03 15.79 -2.55
C LEU A 76 -6.85 17.26 -2.17
N ASN A 77 -7.95 17.99 -2.03
CA ASN A 77 -7.94 19.37 -1.58
C ASN A 77 -7.76 19.39 -0.05
N MET A 78 -6.73 18.70 0.42
CA MET A 78 -6.36 18.65 1.82
C MET A 78 -5.22 19.64 1.99
N SER A 79 -5.48 20.73 2.70
CA SER A 79 -4.40 21.60 3.12
C SER A 79 -3.61 20.85 4.18
N PHE A 80 -2.49 20.24 3.79
CA PHE A 80 -1.55 19.69 4.75
C PHE A 80 -1.06 20.81 5.66
N PRO A 81 -1.20 20.68 7.00
CA PRO A 81 -0.76 21.71 7.93
C PRO A 81 0.76 21.91 7.87
N ASN A 82 1.51 20.88 7.47
CA ASN A 82 2.95 20.87 7.42
C ASN A 82 3.46 21.00 5.96
N ARG A 83 3.51 22.25 5.49
CA ARG A 83 4.14 22.61 4.21
C ARG A 83 5.65 22.69 4.40
N LEU A 84 6.40 22.36 3.34
CA LEU A 84 7.86 22.47 3.33
C LEU A 84 8.25 23.91 3.68
N SER A 85 9.23 24.07 4.57
CA SER A 85 9.77 25.40 4.90
C SER A 85 10.54 25.99 3.71
N SER A 86 10.77 27.30 3.71
CA SER A 86 11.52 28.02 2.66
C SER A 86 12.95 27.48 2.44
N ASP A 87 13.51 26.76 3.40
CA ASP A 87 14.85 26.15 3.28
C ASP A 87 14.82 24.79 2.55
N GLN A 88 13.63 24.19 2.39
CA GLN A 88 13.43 22.94 1.65
C GLN A 88 13.06 23.19 0.17
N THR A 89 13.07 24.45 -0.28
CA THR A 89 12.64 24.85 -1.63
C THR A 89 13.43 24.18 -2.75
N VAL A 90 14.71 23.85 -2.55
CA VAL A 90 15.52 23.11 -3.54
C VAL A 90 15.01 21.66 -3.72
N ILE A 91 14.42 21.07 -2.67
CA ILE A 91 13.88 19.70 -2.68
C ILE A 91 12.37 19.69 -2.98
N SER A 92 11.72 20.86 -3.05
CA SER A 92 10.27 20.97 -3.29
C SER A 92 9.80 20.40 -4.63
N GLY A 93 10.69 20.35 -5.63
CA GLY A 93 10.42 19.68 -6.91
C GLY A 93 10.54 18.14 -6.84
N LEU A 94 11.25 17.61 -5.85
CA LEU A 94 11.48 16.17 -5.64
C LEU A 94 10.50 15.54 -4.64
N ILE A 95 10.04 16.32 -3.64
CA ILE A 95 9.11 15.85 -2.61
C ILE A 95 7.68 16.16 -3.03
N SER A 96 6.86 15.12 -3.23
CA SER A 96 5.42 15.29 -3.42
C SER A 96 4.75 15.82 -2.15
N ASN A 97 3.68 16.61 -2.31
CA ASN A 97 2.80 17.02 -1.21
C ASN A 97 2.19 15.83 -0.44
N THR A 98 2.12 14.65 -1.07
CA THR A 98 1.57 13.43 -0.47
C THR A 98 2.62 12.55 0.22
N GLN A 99 3.91 12.93 0.20
CA GLN A 99 4.98 12.15 0.83
C GLN A 99 5.04 12.44 2.33
N SER A 100 4.68 11.48 3.18
CA SER A 100 4.65 11.69 4.64
C SER A 100 5.94 11.29 5.37
N ALA A 101 6.73 10.37 4.81
CA ALA A 101 7.94 9.85 5.45
C ALA A 101 9.20 10.63 5.05
N PHE A 102 10.16 10.71 5.97
CA PHE A 102 11.48 11.33 5.78
C PHE A 102 11.45 12.82 5.38
N VAL A 103 10.40 13.55 5.77
CA VAL A 103 10.26 15.00 5.57
C VAL A 103 10.12 15.65 6.94
N ALA A 104 10.94 16.66 7.22
CA ALA A 104 10.85 17.39 8.48
C ALA A 104 9.44 17.96 8.67
N HIS A 105 8.95 17.93 9.90
CA HIS A 105 7.59 18.37 10.27
C HIS A 105 6.45 17.53 9.69
N ARG A 106 6.68 16.40 9.01
CA ARG A 106 5.61 15.44 8.68
C ARG A 106 5.67 14.23 9.62
N HIS A 107 4.51 13.74 10.04
CA HIS A 107 4.41 12.62 10.96
C HIS A 107 4.07 11.32 10.21
N ILE A 108 4.58 10.18 10.71
CA ILE A 108 4.28 8.86 10.12
C ILE A 108 2.78 8.55 10.09
N LEU A 109 2.01 9.15 11.00
CA LEU A 109 0.56 9.01 11.08
C LEU A 109 -0.21 9.79 10.00
N ASP A 110 0.44 10.74 9.32
CA ASP A 110 -0.18 11.52 8.24
C ASP A 110 -0.59 10.60 7.07
N GLY A 111 0.26 9.62 6.73
CA GLY A 111 -0.01 8.65 5.66
C GLY A 111 -1.29 7.83 5.89
N PRO A 112 -1.42 7.11 7.02
CA PRO A 112 -2.64 6.40 7.40
C PRO A 112 -3.88 7.30 7.45
N PHE A 113 -3.75 8.55 7.92
CA PHE A 113 -4.86 9.50 7.97
C PHE A 113 -5.38 9.84 6.57
N ILE A 114 -4.48 10.19 5.65
CA ILE A 114 -4.82 10.47 4.23
C ILE A 114 -5.52 9.27 3.61
N LEU A 115 -4.96 8.06 3.80
CA LEU A 115 -5.54 6.84 3.24
C LEU A 115 -6.96 6.60 3.78
N ASN A 116 -7.19 6.80 5.07
CA ASN A 116 -8.50 6.66 5.69
C ASN A 116 -9.53 7.61 5.06
N GLU A 117 -9.15 8.86 4.81
CA GLU A 117 -10.02 9.84 4.17
C GLU A 117 -10.33 9.50 2.70
N VAL A 118 -9.31 9.08 1.93
CA VAL A 118 -9.48 8.61 0.55
C VAL A 118 -10.46 7.43 0.49
N LEU A 119 -10.30 6.45 1.38
CA LEU A 119 -11.19 5.30 1.48
C LEU A 119 -12.62 5.71 1.84
N ALA A 120 -12.78 6.62 2.81
CA ALA A 120 -14.07 7.15 3.20
C ALA A 120 -14.75 7.90 2.04
N TRP A 121 -13.99 8.68 1.27
CA TRP A 121 -14.49 9.37 0.07
C TRP A 121 -14.94 8.39 -1.02
N CYS A 122 -14.13 7.37 -1.34
CA CYS A 122 -14.48 6.34 -2.32
C CYS A 122 -15.77 5.62 -1.92
N LYS A 123 -15.90 5.27 -0.64
CA LYS A 123 -17.11 4.61 -0.08
C LYS A 123 -18.34 5.51 -0.22
N ARG A 124 -18.24 6.78 0.18
CA ARG A 124 -19.35 7.75 0.14
C ARG A 124 -19.83 8.03 -1.28
N ARG A 125 -18.91 8.12 -2.24
CA ARG A 125 -19.22 8.39 -3.67
C ARG A 125 -19.54 7.12 -4.47
N ARG A 126 -19.54 5.94 -3.84
CA ARG A 126 -19.71 4.62 -4.48
C ARG A 126 -18.79 4.44 -5.71
N LYS A 127 -17.56 4.95 -5.61
CA LYS A 127 -16.56 4.80 -6.68
C LYS A 127 -15.88 3.45 -6.54
N GLN A 128 -15.77 2.71 -7.64
CA GLN A 128 -14.91 1.54 -7.68
C GLN A 128 -13.47 2.03 -7.56
N ALA A 129 -12.77 1.58 -6.51
CA ALA A 129 -11.42 1.97 -6.21
C ALA A 129 -10.57 0.72 -5.94
N LEU A 130 -9.34 0.75 -6.44
CA LEU A 130 -8.32 -0.25 -6.17
C LEU A 130 -7.18 0.45 -5.44
N VAL A 131 -6.75 -0.10 -4.30
CA VAL A 131 -5.57 0.37 -3.57
C VAL A 131 -4.43 -0.61 -3.82
N PHE A 132 -3.33 -0.11 -4.37
CA PHE A 132 -2.14 -0.90 -4.62
C PHE A 132 -1.07 -0.54 -3.59
N LYS A 133 -0.68 -1.51 -2.77
CA LYS A 133 0.45 -1.36 -1.84
C LYS A 133 1.72 -1.82 -2.55
N VAL A 134 2.58 -0.87 -2.87
CA VAL A 134 3.92 -1.13 -3.43
C VAL A 134 4.94 -1.04 -2.32
N ASP A 135 5.92 -1.94 -2.34
CA ASP A 135 7.06 -1.91 -1.44
C ASP A 135 8.33 -2.32 -2.20
N PHE A 136 9.47 -1.77 -1.79
CA PHE A 136 10.76 -2.09 -2.41
C PHE A 136 11.50 -3.11 -1.53
N ALA A 137 11.89 -4.24 -2.12
CA ALA A 137 12.77 -5.18 -1.45
C ALA A 137 14.17 -4.55 -1.35
N LYS A 138 14.66 -4.29 -0.13
CA LYS A 138 15.98 -3.70 0.12
C LYS A 138 16.22 -2.42 -0.68
N ALA A 139 15.38 -1.41 -0.42
CA ALA A 139 15.35 -0.15 -1.17
C ALA A 139 16.73 0.50 -1.33
N TYR A 140 17.56 0.51 -0.29
CA TYR A 140 18.88 1.14 -0.31
C TYR A 140 19.95 0.29 -1.01
N ASP A 141 19.94 -1.03 -0.82
CA ASP A 141 20.88 -1.94 -1.49
C ASP A 141 20.67 -1.97 -3.03
N SER A 142 19.48 -1.57 -3.49
CA SER A 142 19.10 -1.56 -4.90
C SER A 142 19.46 -0.27 -5.63
N VAL A 143 19.91 0.77 -4.91
CA VAL A 143 20.40 2.02 -5.51
C VAL A 143 21.86 1.80 -5.91
N ARG A 144 22.15 1.94 -7.21
CA ARG A 144 23.47 1.74 -7.78
C ARG A 144 24.09 3.06 -8.19
#